data_AF-A0AA51CDM6-F1
#
_entry.id   AF-A0AA51CDM6-F1
#
_cell.length_a   1.000
_cell.length_b   1.000
_cell.length_c   1.000
_cell.angle_alpha   90.00
_cell.angle_beta   90.00
_cell.angle_gamma   90.00
#
_symmetry.space_group_name_H-M   'P 1'
#
loop_
_entity.id
_entity.type
_entity.pdbx_description
1 polymer ?
#
loop_
_entity_poly.entity_id
_entity_poly.type
_entity_poly.pdbx_seq_one_letter_code
_entity_poly.pdbx_strand_id
1 'polypeptide(L)'
;MAKEQKTSECIESFLDLLNNVESLHQCYQAEISRQDKLTQDYLHMLEFGDVQPSKKVKFANDLKRSRQDRRYYKDRLEEIQPLYEFWQNNRKMIGILQNTLGAVRKQEKYHECRVYRPRVLVREN
;
A
#
# COMPACT_ATOMS: atom_id res chain seq x y z
N MET A 1 12.95 -12.05 -26.31
CA MET A 1 13.18 -12.60 -24.95
C MET A 1 12.51 -11.66 -23.97
N ALA A 2 11.69 -12.17 -23.05
CA ALA A 2 11.08 -11.32 -22.02
C ALA A 2 12.19 -10.60 -21.25
N LYS A 3 12.03 -9.30 -21.02
CA LYS A 3 13.00 -8.50 -20.28
C LYS A 3 13.04 -9.06 -18.86
N GLU A 4 14.14 -9.70 -18.49
CA GLU A 4 14.31 -10.26 -17.15
C GLU A 4 14.23 -9.11 -16.14
N GLN A 5 13.32 -9.23 -15.16
CA GLN A 5 13.11 -8.20 -14.15
C GLN A 5 14.40 -8.03 -13.36
N LYS A 6 14.87 -6.79 -13.22
CA LYS A 6 16.10 -6.52 -12.46
C LYS A 6 15.87 -6.85 -10.99
N THR A 7 16.91 -7.33 -10.31
CA THR A 7 16.84 -7.61 -8.87
C THR A 7 16.47 -6.34 -8.08
N SER A 8 16.98 -5.18 -8.50
CA SER A 8 16.59 -3.90 -7.90
C SER A 8 15.11 -3.57 -8.03
N GLU A 9 14.47 -3.89 -9.14
CA GLU A 9 13.04 -3.62 -9.38
C GLU A 9 12.15 -4.45 -8.45
N CYS A 10 12.52 -5.71 -8.16
CA CYS A 10 11.82 -6.54 -7.19
C CYS A 10 11.91 -5.98 -5.76
N ILE A 11 13.12 -5.58 -5.34
CA ILE A 11 13.35 -5.04 -4.00
C ILE A 11 12.63 -3.69 -3.84
N GLU A 12 12.68 -2.84 -4.86
CA GLU A 12 11.97 -1.56 -4.89
C GLU A 12 10.46 -1.76 -4.76
N SER A 13 9.86 -2.64 -5.57
CA SER A 13 8.42 -2.91 -5.52
C SER A 13 7.95 -3.35 -4.12
N PHE A 14 8.76 -4.17 -3.43
CA PHE A 14 8.45 -4.59 -2.07
C PHE A 14 8.63 -3.46 -1.05
N LEU A 15 9.67 -2.64 -1.19
CA LEU A 15 9.88 -1.47 -0.34
C LEU A 15 8.77 -0.42 -0.52
N ASP A 16 8.30 -0.21 -1.74
CA ASP A 16 7.18 0.68 -2.05
C ASP A 16 5.89 0.18 -1.42
N LEU A 17 5.62 -1.13 -1.49
CA LEU A 17 4.52 -1.73 -0.76
C LEU A 17 4.62 -1.39 0.73
N LEU A 18 5.77 -1.70 1.36
CA LEU A 18 6.03 -1.46 2.78
C LEU A 18 5.91 0.01 3.19
N ASN A 19 6.38 0.94 2.36
CA ASN A 19 6.29 2.38 2.64
C ASN A 19 4.83 2.87 2.65
N ASN A 20 3.95 2.22 1.90
CA ASN A 20 2.53 2.60 1.81
C ASN A 20 1.66 1.97 2.91
N VAL A 21 2.15 0.96 3.62
CA VAL A 21 1.36 0.16 4.59
C VAL A 21 0.75 1.02 5.70
N GLU A 22 1.53 1.93 6.29
CA GLU A 22 1.03 2.82 7.35
C GLU A 22 -0.06 3.76 6.86
N SER A 23 0.14 4.37 5.69
CA SER A 23 -0.85 5.26 5.09
C SER A 23 -2.14 4.52 4.78
N LEU A 24 -2.04 3.31 4.20
CA LEU A 24 -3.20 2.46 3.90
C LEU A 24 -3.94 2.04 5.19
N HIS A 25 -3.20 1.61 6.21
CA HIS A 25 -3.76 1.21 7.50
C HIS A 25 -4.56 2.36 8.15
N GLN A 26 -3.95 3.54 8.25
CA GLN A 26 -4.59 4.74 8.79
C GLN A 26 -5.81 5.18 7.95
N CYS A 27 -5.69 5.12 6.62
CA CYS A 27 -6.79 5.45 5.71
C CYS A 27 -7.99 4.53 5.91
N TYR A 28 -7.78 3.21 5.93
CA TYR A 28 -8.88 2.26 6.15
C TYR A 28 -9.51 2.41 7.53
N GLN A 29 -8.71 2.64 8.57
CA GLN A 29 -9.24 2.90 9.91
C GLN A 29 -10.10 4.19 9.97
N ALA A 30 -9.65 5.25 9.29
CA ALA A 30 -10.40 6.49 9.18
C ALA A 30 -11.71 6.31 8.41
N GLU A 31 -11.69 5.58 7.29
CA GLU A 31 -12.88 5.30 6.49
C GLU A 31 -13.90 4.44 7.25
N ILE A 32 -13.48 3.40 7.98
CA ILE A 32 -14.40 2.63 8.85
C ILE A 32 -15.09 3.58 9.85
N SER A 33 -14.31 4.44 10.51
CA SER A 33 -14.82 5.41 11.48
C SER A 33 -15.81 6.39 10.83
N ARG A 34 -15.54 6.81 9.59
CA ARG A 34 -16.43 7.67 8.81
C ARG A 34 -17.74 6.96 8.47
N GLN A 35 -17.68 5.70 8.03
CA GLN A 35 -18.89 4.91 7.72
C GLN A 35 -19.73 4.62 8.97
N ASP A 36 -19.11 4.43 10.13
CA ASP A 36 -19.82 4.27 11.39
C ASP A 36 -20.57 5.55 11.79
N LYS A 37 -19.97 6.73 11.58
CA LYS A 37 -20.67 8.02 11.77
C LYS A 37 -21.82 8.22 10.79
N LEU A 38 -21.58 7.95 9.50
CA LEU A 38 -22.63 8.03 8.47
C LEU A 38 -23.80 7.10 8.76
N THR A 39 -23.52 5.90 9.28
CA THR A 39 -24.56 4.97 9.72
C THR A 39 -25.47 5.62 10.77
N GLN A 40 -24.89 6.30 11.77
CA GLN A 40 -25.67 7.02 12.79
C GLN A 40 -26.46 8.18 12.16
N ASP A 41 -25.85 8.97 11.29
CA ASP A 41 -26.52 10.08 10.62
C ASP A 41 -27.74 9.60 9.82
N TYR A 42 -27.62 8.51 9.06
CA TYR A 42 -28.74 7.95 8.30
C TYR A 42 -29.83 7.40 9.22
N LEU A 43 -29.47 6.75 10.32
CA LEU A 43 -30.45 6.27 11.31
C LEU A 43 -31.21 7.44 11.95
N HIS A 44 -30.51 8.49 12.36
CA HIS A 44 -31.14 9.70 12.90
C HIS A 44 -32.07 10.38 11.89
N MET A 45 -31.66 10.48 10.62
CA MET A 45 -32.51 11.03 9.56
C MET A 45 -33.76 10.19 9.28
N LEU A 46 -33.70 8.88 9.50
CA LEU A 46 -34.85 7.97 9.38
C LEU A 46 -35.80 8.06 10.59
N GLU A 47 -35.24 8.25 11.80
CA GLU A 47 -35.99 8.31 13.07
C GLU A 47 -36.66 9.67 13.28
N PHE A 48 -35.90 10.76 13.13
CA PHE A 48 -36.33 12.12 13.48
C PHE A 48 -36.56 13.03 12.28
N GLY A 49 -36.14 12.61 11.08
CA GLY A 49 -36.32 13.43 9.89
C GLY A 49 -37.78 13.54 9.51
N ASP A 50 -38.33 14.76 9.55
CA ASP A 50 -39.57 15.09 8.86
C ASP A 50 -39.30 15.18 7.35
N VAL A 51 -39.03 14.01 6.76
CA VAL A 51 -38.61 13.86 5.38
C VAL A 51 -39.66 13.08 4.60
N GLN A 52 -39.92 13.54 3.39
CA GLN A 52 -40.84 12.89 2.45
C GLN A 52 -40.49 11.41 2.25
N PRO A 53 -41.48 10.53 2.01
CA PRO A 53 -41.25 9.09 1.85
C PRO A 53 -40.15 8.72 0.84
N SER A 54 -40.04 9.46 -0.26
CA SER A 54 -38.99 9.27 -1.28
C SER A 54 -37.57 9.46 -0.73
N LYS A 55 -37.38 10.43 0.18
CA LYS A 55 -36.10 10.66 0.87
C LYS A 55 -35.80 9.57 1.88
N LYS A 56 -36.82 9.01 2.55
CA LYS A 56 -36.64 7.85 3.46
C LYS A 56 -36.11 6.62 2.72
N VAL A 57 -36.65 6.32 1.53
CA VAL A 57 -36.15 5.23 0.67
C VAL A 57 -34.69 5.47 0.28
N LYS A 58 -34.34 6.72 -0.06
CA LYS A 58 -32.95 7.09 -0.37
C LYS A 58 -32.03 6.85 0.84
N PHE A 59 -32.39 7.32 2.03
CA PHE A 59 -31.57 7.12 3.23
C PHE A 59 -31.43 5.65 3.62
N ALA A 60 -32.46 4.82 3.43
CA ALA A 60 -32.36 3.38 3.63
C ALA A 60 -31.36 2.73 2.66
N ASN A 61 -31.34 3.16 1.39
CA ASN A 61 -30.36 2.70 0.41
C ASN A 61 -28.94 3.18 0.74
N ASP A 62 -28.80 4.44 1.14
CA ASP A 62 -27.51 5.02 1.53
C ASP A 62 -26.96 4.36 2.81
N LEU A 63 -27.81 4.03 3.78
CA LEU A 63 -27.47 3.24 4.95
C LEU A 63 -26.94 1.85 4.55
N LYS A 64 -27.65 1.14 3.65
CA LYS A 64 -27.19 -0.15 3.14
C LYS A 64 -25.80 -0.04 2.50
N ARG A 65 -25.58 0.99 1.68
CA ARG A 65 -24.30 1.25 1.02
C ARG A 65 -23.20 1.54 2.04
N SER A 66 -23.45 2.41 3.01
CA SER A 66 -22.48 2.72 4.07
C SER A 66 -22.06 1.47 4.84
N ARG A 67 -22.99 0.55 5.13
CA ARG A 67 -22.68 -0.75 5.76
C ARG A 67 -21.91 -1.70 4.86
N GLN A 68 -22.04 -1.60 3.55
CA GLN A 68 -21.24 -2.37 2.58
C GLN A 68 -19.83 -1.80 2.49
N ASP A 69 -19.71 -0.49 2.34
CA ASP A 69 -18.43 0.22 2.27
C ASP A 69 -17.62 0.01 3.57
N ARG A 70 -18.27 0.07 4.74
CA ARG A 70 -17.64 -0.24 6.02
C ARG A 70 -17.04 -1.65 6.05
N ARG A 71 -17.78 -2.65 5.54
CA ARG A 71 -17.30 -4.04 5.47
C ARG A 71 -16.09 -4.16 4.54
N TYR A 72 -16.18 -3.56 3.35
CA TYR A 72 -15.05 -3.49 2.44
C TYR A 72 -13.79 -2.91 3.10
N TYR A 73 -13.88 -1.76 3.78
CA TYR A 73 -12.72 -1.19 4.46
C TYR A 73 -12.23 -2.02 5.65
N LYS A 74 -13.14 -2.70 6.36
CA LYS A 74 -12.79 -3.63 7.45
C LYS A 74 -12.01 -4.84 6.94
N ASP A 75 -12.47 -5.45 5.86
CA ASP A 75 -11.81 -6.59 5.23
C ASP A 75 -10.40 -6.18 4.74
N ARG A 76 -10.28 -5.01 4.09
CA ARG A 76 -8.97 -4.46 3.69
C ARG A 76 -8.06 -4.11 4.85
N LEU A 77 -8.61 -3.59 5.95
CA LEU A 77 -7.85 -3.33 7.17
C LEU A 77 -7.30 -4.64 7.76
N GLU A 78 -8.11 -5.71 7.77
CA GLU A 78 -7.70 -7.02 8.26
C GLU A 78 -6.64 -7.67 7.36
N GLU A 79 -6.73 -7.50 6.04
CA GLU A 79 -5.70 -7.95 5.09
C GLU A 79 -4.36 -7.21 5.30
N ILE A 80 -4.39 -5.89 5.53
CA ILE A 80 -3.17 -5.08 5.70
C ILE A 80 -2.57 -5.17 7.10
N GLN A 81 -3.37 -5.55 8.11
CA GLN A 81 -2.97 -5.59 9.53
C GLN A 81 -1.69 -6.42 9.78
N PRO A 82 -1.54 -7.66 9.29
CA PRO A 82 -0.32 -8.44 9.49
C PRO A 82 0.91 -7.77 8.88
N LEU A 83 0.73 -7.11 7.73
CA LEU A 83 1.81 -6.40 7.06
C LEU A 83 2.20 -5.12 7.81
N TYR A 84 1.23 -4.41 8.38
CA TYR A 84 1.46 -3.25 9.25
C TYR A 84 2.23 -3.64 10.50
N GLU A 85 1.84 -4.73 11.18
CA GLU A 85 2.56 -5.24 12.35
C GLU A 85 3.99 -5.67 12.00
N PHE A 86 4.16 -6.37 10.88
CA PHE A 86 5.49 -6.71 10.38
C PHE A 86 6.33 -5.45 10.18
N TRP A 87 5.79 -4.47 9.47
CA TRP A 87 6.48 -3.23 9.17
C TRP A 87 6.83 -2.43 10.44
N GLN A 88 5.91 -2.34 11.39
CA GLN A 88 6.07 -1.63 12.65
C GLN A 88 7.19 -2.26 13.50
N ASN A 89 7.25 -3.59 13.56
CA ASN A 89 8.26 -4.32 14.32
C ASN A 89 9.64 -4.35 13.63
N ASN A 90 9.69 -4.15 12.31
CA ASN A 90 10.90 -4.36 11.51
C ASN A 90 11.45 -3.08 10.87
N ARG A 91 11.10 -1.89 11.37
CA ARG A 91 11.56 -0.59 10.82
C ARG A 91 13.07 -0.52 10.55
N LYS A 92 13.89 -1.04 11.47
CA LYS A 92 15.35 -1.10 11.31
C LYS A 92 15.76 -1.96 10.12
N MET A 93 15.17 -3.15 9.99
CA MET A 93 15.44 -4.07 8.88
C MET A 93 15.01 -3.48 7.53
N ILE A 94 13.90 -2.74 7.50
CA ILE A 94 13.46 -2.02 6.30
C ILE A 94 14.50 -0.97 5.88
N GLY A 95 15.06 -0.21 6.83
CA GLY A 95 16.16 0.72 6.53
C GLY A 95 17.41 0.01 5.99
N ILE A 96 17.74 -1.17 6.52
CA ILE A 96 18.84 -2.02 5.98
C ILE A 96 18.50 -2.49 4.55
N LEU A 97 17.25 -2.84 4.28
CA LEU A 97 16.81 -3.27 2.95
C LEU A 97 16.89 -2.13 1.92
N GLN A 98 16.55 -0.90 2.32
CA GLN A 98 16.73 0.30 1.49
C GLN A 98 18.20 0.54 1.13
N ASN A 99 19.12 0.36 2.09
CA ASN A 99 20.55 0.45 1.82
C ASN A 99 21.03 -0.66 0.88
N THR A 100 20.52 -1.88 1.08
CA THR A 100 20.79 -3.04 0.22
C THR A 100 20.33 -2.79 -1.22
N LEU A 101 19.14 -2.18 -1.43
CA LEU A 101 18.67 -1.76 -2.74
C LEU A 101 19.66 -0.82 -3.44
N GLY A 102 20.21 0.16 -2.70
CA GLY A 102 21.25 1.05 -3.21
C GLY A 102 22.52 0.31 -3.65
N ALA A 103 22.94 -0.69 -2.88
CA ALA A 103 24.09 -1.52 -3.22
C ALA A 103 23.84 -2.37 -4.48
N VAL A 104 22.66 -2.97 -4.61
CA VAL A 104 22.26 -3.75 -5.80
C VAL A 104 22.25 -2.87 -7.05
N ARG A 105 21.60 -1.70 -6.99
CA ARG A 105 21.58 -0.72 -8.09
C ARG A 105 22.99 -0.32 -8.55
N LYS A 106 23.92 -0.15 -7.61
CA LYS A 106 25.31 0.17 -7.92
C LYS A 106 26.00 -0.96 -8.69
N GLN A 107 25.76 -2.22 -8.31
CA GLN A 107 26.33 -3.37 -9.02
C GLN A 107 25.70 -3.56 -10.41
N GLU A 108 24.39 -3.42 -10.53
CA GLU A 108 23.70 -3.47 -11.83
C GLU A 108 24.25 -2.41 -12.78
N LYS A 109 24.42 -1.17 -12.32
CA LYS A 109 25.04 -0.09 -13.11
C LYS A 109 26.50 -0.40 -13.48
N TYR A 110 27.26 -1.01 -12.57
CA TYR A 110 28.63 -1.44 -12.87
C TYR A 110 28.66 -2.55 -13.93
N HIS A 111 27.71 -3.50 -13.90
CA HIS A 111 27.59 -4.54 -14.92
C HIS A 111 27.28 -3.96 -16.30
N GLU A 112 26.43 -2.94 -16.38
CA GLU A 112 26.13 -2.22 -17.63
C GLU A 112 27.36 -1.49 -18.19
N CYS A 113 28.19 -0.89 -17.33
CA CYS A 113 29.40 -0.15 -17.72
C CYS A 113 30.69 -0.96 -17.61
N ARG A 114 30.61 -2.30 -17.56
CA ARG A 114 31.77 -3.15 -17.28
C ARG A 114 32.77 -3.12 -18.43
N VAL A 115 33.94 -2.52 -18.20
CA VAL A 115 35.06 -2.51 -19.15
C VAL A 115 36.15 -3.46 -18.68
N TYR A 116 36.56 -4.40 -19.54
CA TYR A 116 37.67 -5.30 -19.26
C TYR A 116 38.99 -4.52 -19.24
N ARG A 117 39.72 -4.61 -18.12
CA ARG A 117 41.09 -4.09 -17.98
C ARG A 117 42.04 -5.28 -17.84
N PRO A 118 42.78 -5.65 -18.89
CA PRO A 118 43.73 -6.76 -18.83
C PRO A 118 44.81 -6.46 -17.80
N ARG A 119 45.11 -7.44 -16.94
CA ARG A 119 46.18 -7.35 -15.94
C ARG A 119 47.50 -7.97 -16.42
N VAL A 120 47.43 -8.83 -17.44
CA VAL A 120 48.56 -9.66 -17.91
C VAL A 120 48.74 -9.58 -19.43
N LEU A 121 47.65 -9.39 -20.20
CA LEU A 121 47.74 -9.22 -21.65
C LEU A 121 48.35 -7.85 -21.97
N VAL A 122 49.63 -7.85 -22.36
CA VAL A 122 50.28 -6.70 -23.00
C VAL A 122 49.66 -6.57 -24.39
N ARG A 123 49.11 -5.41 -24.70
CA ARG A 123 48.72 -5.11 -26.09
C ARG A 123 50.00 -4.89 -26.88
N GLU A 124 50.31 -5.78 -27.82
CA GLU A 124 51.27 -5.48 -28.87
C GLU A 124 50.68 -4.36 -29.74
N ASN A 125 51.48 -3.30 -29.97
CA ASN A 125 51.11 -2.16 -30.82
C ASN A 125 51.27 -2.51 -32.30
#